data_AF-A0A8T4WVG2-F1
#
_entry.id   AF-A0A8T4WVG2-F1
#
_cell.length_a   1.000
_cell.length_b   1.000
_cell.length_c   1.000
_cell.angle_alpha   90.00
_cell.angle_beta   90.00
_cell.angle_gamma   90.00
#
_symmetry.space_group_name_H-M   'P 1'
#
loop_
_entity.id
_entity.type
_entity.pdbx_description
1 polymer ?
#
loop_
_entity_poly.entity_id
_entity_poly.type
_entity_poly.pdbx_seq_one_letter_code
_entity_poly.pdbx_strand_id
1 'polypeptide(L)'
;MKIEKMVSVLQKFDEGDITQEKALEELKDAEPFDFYAATLELYLKGSGLRKGDSPRISKLFKERYKEDFQQLIDDLKDNHPIKRLMTEHVYFERLLGELEDINQEIKEESDKSRVVKIEAIANALNHLKEHIHKEERLIFPKWYDQKGVGDILLLEEEHEDILKSHKNLTKKSQERREGWGEKDWKDLNEKIDELIGELRFHTFHEGDLFYPIVTNEFDDKKFKEIKKKMDKIEEKNPDPTLPEHLSYLDLPVLRKK
;
A
#
# COMPACT_ATOMS: atom_id res chain seq x y z
N MET A 1 -24.19 -9.47 -0.65
CA MET A 1 -24.24 -10.74 -1.45
C MET A 1 -23.54 -11.84 -0.64
N LYS A 2 -23.65 -13.15 -0.96
CA LYS A 2 -22.83 -14.17 -0.26
C LYS A 2 -21.35 -14.05 -0.67
N ILE A 3 -20.43 -14.01 0.31
CA ILE A 3 -18.97 -13.89 0.09
C ILE A 3 -18.44 -14.98 -0.85
N GLU A 4 -18.84 -16.25 -0.67
CA GLU A 4 -18.41 -17.37 -1.54
C GLU A 4 -18.68 -17.11 -3.04
N LYS A 5 -19.83 -16.50 -3.34
CA LYS A 5 -20.20 -16.14 -4.72
C LYS A 5 -19.28 -15.03 -5.24
N MET A 6 -18.96 -14.05 -4.40
CA MET A 6 -18.07 -12.95 -4.74
C MET A 6 -16.65 -13.44 -5.00
N VAL A 7 -16.12 -14.31 -4.14
CA VAL A 7 -14.81 -14.94 -4.33
C VAL A 7 -14.75 -15.62 -5.69
N SER A 8 -15.79 -16.37 -6.07
CA SER A 8 -15.85 -17.03 -7.39
C SER A 8 -15.86 -16.03 -8.56
N VAL A 9 -16.54 -14.90 -8.43
CA VAL A 9 -16.56 -13.85 -9.48
C VAL A 9 -15.20 -13.16 -9.58
N LEU A 10 -14.61 -12.77 -8.44
CA LEU A 10 -13.30 -12.13 -8.37
C LEU A 10 -12.21 -13.04 -8.93
N GLN A 11 -12.22 -14.32 -8.59
CA GLN A 11 -11.27 -15.31 -9.12
C GLN A 11 -11.35 -15.41 -10.64
N LYS A 12 -12.56 -15.61 -11.20
CA LYS A 12 -12.74 -15.68 -12.66
C LYS A 12 -12.29 -14.41 -13.36
N PHE A 13 -12.52 -13.25 -12.74
CA PHE A 13 -12.10 -11.98 -13.31
C PHE A 13 -10.57 -11.82 -13.29
N ASP A 14 -9.92 -12.21 -12.20
CA ASP A 14 -8.47 -12.19 -12.07
C ASP A 14 -7.81 -13.12 -13.10
N GLU A 15 -8.32 -14.35 -13.23
CA GLU A 15 -7.90 -15.36 -14.22
C GLU A 15 -8.19 -14.91 -15.67
N GLY A 16 -9.03 -13.89 -15.87
CA GLY A 16 -9.40 -13.36 -17.18
C GLY A 16 -10.52 -14.12 -17.89
N ASP A 17 -11.21 -15.01 -17.19
CA ASP A 17 -12.33 -15.81 -17.70
C ASP A 17 -13.60 -14.97 -17.96
N ILE A 18 -13.74 -13.83 -17.27
CA ILE A 18 -14.84 -12.90 -17.46
C ILE A 18 -14.34 -11.48 -17.70
N THR A 19 -15.12 -10.70 -18.46
CA THR A 19 -14.81 -9.28 -18.68
C THR A 19 -15.10 -8.45 -17.44
N GLN A 20 -14.54 -7.25 -17.41
CA GLN A 20 -14.79 -6.27 -16.37
C GLN A 20 -16.28 -5.88 -16.28
N GLU A 21 -16.96 -5.66 -17.42
CA GLU A 21 -18.39 -5.36 -17.39
C GLU A 21 -19.20 -6.50 -16.78
N LYS A 22 -18.82 -7.76 -17.07
CA LYS A 22 -19.49 -8.93 -16.52
C LYS A 22 -19.27 -9.06 -15.01
N ALA A 23 -18.04 -8.83 -14.55
CA ALA A 23 -17.72 -8.82 -13.14
C ALA A 23 -18.51 -7.72 -12.39
N LEU A 24 -18.56 -6.50 -12.93
CA LEU A 24 -19.35 -5.40 -12.35
C LEU A 24 -20.86 -5.72 -12.28
N GLU A 25 -21.42 -6.34 -13.31
CA GLU A 25 -22.82 -6.77 -13.33
C GLU A 25 -23.11 -7.80 -12.23
N GLU A 26 -22.24 -8.80 -12.07
CA GLU A 26 -22.41 -9.84 -11.06
C GLU A 26 -22.16 -9.35 -9.63
N LEU A 27 -21.35 -8.30 -9.47
CA LEU A 27 -21.03 -7.65 -8.19
C LEU A 27 -21.90 -6.40 -7.90
N LYS A 28 -22.95 -6.13 -8.68
CA LYS A 28 -23.75 -4.90 -8.52
C LYS A 28 -24.33 -4.70 -7.11
N ASP A 29 -24.73 -5.79 -6.46
CA ASP A 29 -25.33 -5.82 -5.11
C ASP A 29 -24.30 -6.19 -4.02
N ALA A 30 -23.00 -6.06 -4.33
CA ALA A 30 -21.93 -6.26 -3.37
C ALA A 30 -21.80 -5.01 -2.50
N GLU A 31 -21.89 -5.20 -1.19
CA GLU A 31 -21.47 -4.17 -0.23
C GLU A 31 -19.94 -4.10 -0.21
N PRO A 32 -19.35 -2.91 0.03
CA PRO A 32 -17.90 -2.77 0.02
C PRO A 32 -17.17 -3.69 1.00
N PHE A 33 -17.74 -3.90 2.19
CA PHE A 33 -17.18 -4.82 3.18
C PHE A 33 -17.21 -6.28 2.69
N ASP A 34 -18.29 -6.71 2.05
CA ASP A 34 -18.37 -8.06 1.46
C ASP A 34 -17.32 -8.22 0.34
N PHE A 35 -17.04 -7.15 -0.42
CA PHE A 35 -16.02 -7.15 -1.49
C PHE A 35 -14.63 -7.30 -0.91
N TYR A 36 -14.33 -6.52 0.12
CA TYR A 36 -13.07 -6.63 0.84
C TYR A 36 -12.86 -8.03 1.42
N ALA A 37 -13.84 -8.56 2.15
CA ALA A 37 -13.78 -9.91 2.70
C ALA A 37 -13.59 -10.98 1.62
N ALA A 38 -14.24 -10.84 0.46
CA ALA A 38 -14.05 -11.76 -0.67
C ALA A 38 -12.65 -11.64 -1.31
N THR A 39 -12.08 -10.43 -1.36
CA THR A 39 -10.72 -10.20 -1.86
C THR A 39 -9.68 -10.83 -0.94
N LEU A 40 -9.86 -10.68 0.39
CA LEU A 40 -9.05 -11.33 1.41
C LEU A 40 -9.14 -12.86 1.33
N GLU A 41 -10.35 -13.41 1.21
CA GLU A 41 -10.54 -14.85 1.09
C GLU A 41 -9.86 -15.42 -0.17
N LEU A 42 -9.88 -14.67 -1.28
CA LEU A 42 -9.18 -15.05 -2.50
C LEU A 42 -7.65 -15.03 -2.31
N TYR A 43 -7.13 -14.02 -1.59
CA TYR A 43 -5.72 -13.93 -1.23
C TYR A 43 -5.28 -15.15 -0.40
N LEU A 44 -6.00 -15.42 0.71
CA LEU A 44 -5.68 -16.50 1.65
C LEU A 44 -5.74 -17.89 1.01
N LYS A 45 -6.52 -18.07 -0.06
CA LYS A 45 -6.58 -19.31 -0.84
C LYS A 45 -5.37 -19.51 -1.77
N GLY A 46 -4.51 -18.50 -1.92
CA GLY A 46 -3.32 -18.55 -2.76
C GLY A 46 -3.62 -18.64 -4.26
N SER A 47 -4.85 -18.33 -4.68
CA SER A 47 -5.37 -18.62 -6.01
C SER A 47 -5.69 -17.41 -6.89
N GLY A 48 -5.49 -16.15 -6.45
CA GLY A 48 -5.95 -15.02 -7.28
C GLY A 48 -5.44 -13.62 -6.94
N LEU A 49 -4.29 -13.50 -6.29
CA LEU A 49 -3.56 -12.23 -6.17
C LEU A 49 -2.06 -12.55 -6.14
N ARG A 50 -1.45 -12.77 -7.30
CA ARG A 50 0.02 -12.75 -7.36
C ARG A 50 0.47 -11.34 -7.01
N LYS A 51 1.64 -11.19 -6.36
CA LYS A 51 2.26 -9.88 -6.02
C LYS A 51 2.38 -8.90 -7.22
N GLY A 52 2.09 -9.33 -8.47
CA GLY A 52 1.95 -8.48 -9.67
C GLY A 52 0.57 -8.42 -10.37
N ASP A 53 -0.44 -9.22 -9.96
CA ASP A 53 -1.75 -9.35 -10.66
C ASP A 53 -2.90 -8.53 -10.01
N SER A 54 -2.62 -7.94 -8.84
CA SER A 54 -3.47 -6.98 -8.12
C SER A 54 -4.12 -5.83 -8.93
N PRO A 55 -3.54 -5.34 -10.07
CA PRO A 55 -4.15 -4.22 -10.81
C PRO A 55 -5.57 -4.49 -11.31
N ARG A 56 -5.95 -5.75 -11.60
CA ARG A 56 -7.29 -6.06 -12.14
C ARG A 56 -8.36 -5.89 -11.07
N ILE A 57 -8.27 -6.63 -9.97
CA ILE A 57 -9.23 -6.55 -8.87
C ILE A 57 -9.26 -5.13 -8.29
N SER A 58 -8.10 -4.46 -8.18
CA SER A 58 -8.01 -3.05 -7.82
C SER A 58 -8.82 -2.15 -8.75
N LYS A 59 -8.66 -2.30 -10.06
CA LYS A 59 -9.42 -1.54 -11.05
C LYS A 59 -10.91 -1.79 -10.92
N LEU A 60 -11.33 -3.04 -10.71
CA LEU A 60 -12.73 -3.40 -10.51
C LEU A 60 -13.33 -2.76 -9.26
N PHE A 61 -12.59 -2.80 -8.14
CA PHE A 61 -13.00 -2.14 -6.90
C PHE A 61 -13.14 -0.63 -7.11
N LYS A 62 -12.13 0.00 -7.73
CA LYS A 62 -12.16 1.43 -8.06
C LYS A 62 -13.37 1.73 -8.94
N GLU A 63 -13.59 1.03 -10.02
CA GLU A 63 -14.75 1.33 -10.88
C GLU A 63 -16.10 1.16 -10.18
N ARG A 64 -16.19 0.24 -9.20
CA ARG A 64 -17.44 0.01 -8.47
C ARG A 64 -17.66 1.00 -7.33
N TYR A 65 -16.62 1.39 -6.61
CA TYR A 65 -16.72 2.12 -5.34
C TYR A 65 -15.88 3.40 -5.26
N LYS A 66 -15.07 3.72 -6.28
CA LYS A 66 -14.18 4.90 -6.27
C LYS A 66 -14.94 6.18 -6.07
N GLU A 67 -16.11 6.38 -6.67
CA GLU A 67 -16.82 7.65 -6.47
C GLU A 67 -17.26 7.81 -5.00
N ASP A 68 -17.82 6.76 -4.41
CA ASP A 68 -18.30 6.76 -3.02
C ASP A 68 -17.13 6.93 -2.04
N PHE A 69 -16.02 6.21 -2.24
CA PHE A 69 -14.87 6.26 -1.34
C PHE A 69 -13.93 7.41 -1.59
N GLN A 70 -13.78 7.85 -2.83
CA GLN A 70 -12.98 9.03 -3.11
C GLN A 70 -13.61 10.27 -2.52
N GLN A 71 -14.94 10.40 -2.64
CA GLN A 71 -15.67 11.48 -1.99
C GLN A 71 -15.52 11.39 -0.47
N LEU A 72 -15.64 10.19 0.12
CA LEU A 72 -15.46 9.97 1.56
C LEU A 72 -14.08 10.46 2.04
N ILE A 73 -13.01 10.13 1.32
CA ILE A 73 -11.63 10.53 1.66
C ILE A 73 -11.39 12.02 1.40
N ASP A 74 -11.92 12.57 0.31
CA ASP A 74 -11.77 13.98 -0.06
C ASP A 74 -12.46 14.91 0.96
N ASP A 75 -13.58 14.47 1.53
CA ASP A 75 -14.32 15.20 2.57
C ASP A 75 -13.63 15.18 3.94
N LEU A 76 -12.61 14.33 4.12
CA LEU A 76 -11.81 14.33 5.35
C LEU A 76 -10.95 15.59 5.44
N LYS A 77 -10.90 16.17 6.63
CA LYS A 77 -9.99 17.26 6.96
C LYS A 77 -8.53 16.81 6.77
N ASP A 78 -7.66 17.73 6.38
CA ASP A 78 -6.25 17.40 6.10
C ASP A 78 -5.51 16.81 7.31
N ASN A 79 -5.97 17.09 8.53
CA ASN A 79 -5.42 16.51 9.76
C ASN A 79 -6.17 15.28 10.28
N HIS A 80 -7.02 14.68 9.45
CA HIS A 80 -7.67 13.42 9.75
C HIS A 80 -6.64 12.28 9.74
N PRO A 81 -6.66 11.34 10.70
CA PRO A 81 -5.69 10.24 10.77
C PRO A 81 -5.51 9.46 9.47
N ILE A 82 -6.61 9.08 8.82
CA ILE A 82 -6.58 8.32 7.55
C ILE A 82 -5.98 9.15 6.42
N LYS A 83 -6.26 10.46 6.36
CA LYS A 83 -5.72 11.35 5.33
C LYS A 83 -4.20 11.53 5.48
N ARG A 84 -3.68 11.48 6.72
CA ARG A 84 -2.23 11.47 6.98
C ARG A 84 -1.57 10.19 6.47
N LEU A 85 -2.12 9.02 6.82
CA LEU A 85 -1.59 7.73 6.35
C LEU A 85 -1.63 7.63 4.81
N MET A 86 -2.71 8.05 4.17
CA MET A 86 -2.80 8.13 2.69
C MET A 86 -1.75 9.07 2.09
N THR A 87 -1.43 10.17 2.75
CA THR A 87 -0.38 11.10 2.29
C THR A 87 0.99 10.43 2.35
N GLU A 88 1.24 9.59 3.34
CA GLU A 88 2.46 8.78 3.42
C GLU A 88 2.52 7.73 2.31
N HIS A 89 1.41 7.06 1.99
CA HIS A 89 1.33 6.16 0.82
C HIS A 89 1.68 6.90 -0.48
N VAL A 90 1.17 8.11 -0.70
CA VAL A 90 1.52 8.92 -1.88
C VAL A 90 3.01 9.25 -1.92
N TYR A 91 3.61 9.53 -0.77
CA TYR A 91 5.06 9.73 -0.68
C TYR A 91 5.83 8.45 -1.04
N PHE A 92 5.39 7.29 -0.55
CA PHE A 92 5.99 5.99 -0.89
C PHE A 92 5.87 5.69 -2.38
N GLU A 93 4.70 5.88 -2.99
CA GLU A 93 4.51 5.67 -4.43
C GLU A 93 5.45 6.53 -5.28
N ARG A 94 5.72 7.77 -4.87
CA ARG A 94 6.73 8.60 -5.57
C ARG A 94 8.12 7.98 -5.49
N LEU A 95 8.54 7.52 -4.31
CA LEU A 95 9.83 6.86 -4.13
C LEU A 95 9.92 5.55 -4.94
N LEU A 96 8.84 4.77 -4.99
CA LEU A 96 8.78 3.54 -5.79
C LEU A 96 8.85 3.84 -7.29
N GLY A 97 8.20 4.90 -7.77
CA GLY A 97 8.32 5.34 -9.16
C GLY A 97 9.75 5.72 -9.53
N GLU A 98 10.43 6.50 -8.68
CA GLU A 98 11.85 6.82 -8.87
C GLU A 98 12.73 5.56 -8.85
N LEU A 99 12.41 4.60 -7.99
CA LEU A 99 13.15 3.35 -7.88
C LEU A 99 12.96 2.45 -9.12
N GLU A 100 11.74 2.40 -9.65
CA GLU A 100 11.39 1.67 -10.87
C GLU A 100 12.11 2.24 -12.09
N ASP A 101 12.10 3.56 -12.25
CA ASP A 101 12.80 4.26 -13.33
C ASP A 101 14.30 3.95 -13.29
N ILE A 102 14.91 3.97 -12.09
CA ILE A 102 16.31 3.58 -11.92
C ILE A 102 16.52 2.10 -12.28
N ASN A 103 15.61 1.21 -11.86
CA ASN A 103 15.73 -0.23 -12.11
C ASN A 103 15.76 -0.57 -13.61
N GLN A 104 14.93 0.12 -14.40
CA GLN A 104 14.87 -0.07 -15.85
C GLN A 104 16.15 0.38 -16.58
N GLU A 105 16.90 1.31 -15.98
CA GLU A 105 18.12 1.87 -16.55
C GLU A 105 19.39 1.11 -16.18
N ILE A 106 19.37 0.31 -15.10
CA ILE A 106 20.55 -0.39 -14.61
C ILE A 106 20.98 -1.49 -15.57
N LYS A 107 22.16 -1.33 -16.18
CA LYS A 107 22.70 -2.22 -17.23
C LYS A 107 24.21 -2.48 -17.09
N GLU A 108 24.68 -2.78 -15.88
CA GLU A 108 26.08 -3.13 -15.49
C GLU A 108 26.97 -1.94 -15.00
N GLU A 109 28.28 -2.19 -14.89
CA GLU A 109 29.30 -1.55 -14.01
C GLU A 109 29.39 0.00 -14.04
N SER A 110 28.82 0.68 -15.03
CA SER A 110 28.82 2.14 -15.14
C SER A 110 27.83 2.85 -14.18
N ASP A 111 27.00 2.11 -13.45
CA ASP A 111 25.85 2.66 -12.72
C ASP A 111 26.11 3.02 -11.24
N LYS A 112 27.37 3.27 -10.86
CA LYS A 112 27.73 3.63 -9.48
C LYS A 112 26.95 4.83 -8.92
N SER A 113 26.59 5.82 -9.74
CA SER A 113 25.78 6.97 -9.33
C SER A 113 24.31 6.61 -9.13
N ARG A 114 23.78 5.63 -9.88
CA ARG A 114 22.41 5.13 -9.71
C ARG A 114 22.27 4.32 -8.42
N VAL A 115 23.26 3.52 -8.06
CA VAL A 115 23.24 2.80 -6.77
C VAL A 115 23.23 3.75 -5.58
N VAL A 116 23.92 4.90 -5.65
CA VAL A 116 23.84 5.93 -4.60
C VAL A 116 22.42 6.51 -4.49
N LYS A 117 21.70 6.66 -5.61
CA LYS A 117 20.28 7.06 -5.58
C LYS A 117 19.40 5.98 -4.97
N ILE A 118 19.63 4.70 -5.31
CA ILE A 118 18.92 3.57 -4.69
C ILE A 118 19.14 3.57 -3.17
N GLU A 119 20.37 3.78 -2.71
CA GLU A 119 20.69 3.87 -1.29
C GLU A 119 19.96 5.06 -0.63
N ALA A 120 19.89 6.21 -1.29
CA ALA A 120 19.14 7.36 -0.80
C ALA A 120 17.62 7.07 -0.71
N ILE A 121 17.04 6.44 -1.72
CA ILE A 121 15.63 6.02 -1.72
C ILE A 121 15.36 4.99 -0.63
N ALA A 122 16.21 3.97 -0.50
CA ALA A 122 16.11 2.97 0.56
C ALA A 122 16.18 3.63 1.95
N ASN A 123 17.06 4.62 2.14
CA ASN A 123 17.10 5.38 3.38
C ASN A 123 15.84 6.21 3.62
N ALA A 124 15.28 6.84 2.58
CA ALA A 124 14.03 7.59 2.64
C ALA A 124 12.82 6.69 2.99
N LEU A 125 12.84 5.43 2.55
CA LEU A 125 11.83 4.42 2.91
C LEU A 125 11.93 3.91 4.35
N ASN A 126 12.91 4.35 5.17
CA ASN A 126 12.89 4.03 6.61
C ASN A 126 11.62 4.52 7.32
N HIS A 127 10.93 5.51 6.73
CA HIS A 127 9.64 6.02 7.18
C HIS A 127 8.51 4.97 7.20
N LEU A 128 8.66 3.87 6.45
CA LEU A 128 7.73 2.73 6.50
C LEU A 128 7.53 2.19 7.92
N LYS A 129 8.60 2.17 8.74
CA LYS A 129 8.50 1.67 10.12
C LYS A 129 7.60 2.53 10.99
N GLU A 130 7.61 3.85 10.78
CA GLU A 130 6.76 4.75 11.53
C GLU A 130 5.31 4.66 11.05
N HIS A 131 5.10 4.56 9.74
CA HIS A 131 3.79 4.30 9.12
C HIS A 131 3.13 3.06 9.73
N ILE A 132 3.79 1.91 9.59
CA ILE A 132 3.38 0.62 10.14
C ILE A 132 3.12 0.71 11.64
N HIS A 133 3.98 1.41 12.39
CA HIS A 133 3.80 1.59 13.82
C HIS A 133 2.50 2.34 14.16
N LYS A 134 2.13 3.36 13.39
CA LYS A 134 0.87 4.10 13.62
C LYS A 134 -0.33 3.19 13.37
N GLU A 135 -0.27 2.31 12.39
CA GLU A 135 -1.36 1.41 12.05
C GLU A 135 -1.54 0.33 13.11
N GLU A 136 -0.49 -0.45 13.37
CA GLU A 136 -0.48 -1.55 14.33
C GLU A 136 -0.78 -1.10 15.78
N ARG A 137 -0.44 0.14 16.13
CA ARG A 137 -0.66 0.64 17.50
C ARG A 137 -1.91 1.48 17.66
N LEU A 138 -2.43 2.09 16.60
CA LEU A 138 -3.51 3.07 16.69
C LEU A 138 -4.77 2.67 15.93
N ILE A 139 -4.63 2.10 14.73
CA ILE A 139 -5.75 1.72 13.86
C ILE A 139 -6.18 0.28 14.14
N PHE A 140 -5.27 -0.67 13.96
CA PHE A 140 -5.55 -2.11 14.06
C PHE A 140 -6.16 -2.52 15.40
N PRO A 141 -5.71 -2.01 16.57
CA PRO A 141 -6.34 -2.34 17.84
C PRO A 141 -7.82 -1.94 17.92
N LYS A 142 -8.17 -0.81 17.31
CA LYS A 142 -9.56 -0.33 17.28
C LYS A 142 -10.43 -1.14 16.32
N TRP A 143 -9.82 -1.73 15.30
CA TRP A 143 -10.47 -2.63 14.36
C TRP A 143 -10.74 -4.00 15.00
N TYR A 144 -9.74 -4.58 15.67
CA TYR A 144 -9.87 -5.84 16.41
C TYR A 144 -11.07 -5.82 17.37
N ASP A 145 -11.20 -4.74 18.14
CA ASP A 145 -12.28 -4.54 19.10
C ASP A 145 -13.69 -4.56 18.45
N GLN A 146 -13.79 -4.24 17.16
CA GLN A 146 -15.07 -4.09 16.45
C GLN A 146 -15.39 -5.26 15.50
N LYS A 147 -14.39 -5.79 14.78
CA LYS A 147 -14.59 -6.70 13.64
C LYS A 147 -13.79 -8.01 13.73
N GLY A 148 -12.86 -8.12 14.68
CA GLY A 148 -11.99 -9.29 14.84
C GLY A 148 -10.65 -9.15 14.09
N VAL A 149 -9.86 -10.24 14.08
CA VAL A 149 -8.43 -10.21 13.72
C VAL A 149 -8.10 -10.58 12.28
N GLY A 150 -9.00 -11.25 11.55
CA GLY A 150 -8.68 -11.94 10.30
C GLY A 150 -8.01 -11.05 9.25
N ASP A 151 -8.62 -9.92 8.93
CA ASP A 151 -8.17 -9.00 7.88
C ASP A 151 -6.82 -8.34 8.20
N ILE A 152 -6.58 -8.10 9.49
CA ILE A 152 -5.37 -7.42 9.95
C ILE A 152 -4.17 -8.36 9.98
N LEU A 153 -4.37 -9.66 10.26
CA LEU A 153 -3.27 -10.63 10.23
C LEU A 153 -2.57 -10.65 8.87
N LEU A 154 -3.33 -10.45 7.78
CA LEU A 154 -2.74 -10.31 6.46
C LEU A 154 -1.92 -9.03 6.32
N LEU A 155 -2.45 -7.88 6.76
CA LEU A 155 -1.71 -6.61 6.73
C LEU A 155 -0.43 -6.68 7.58
N GLU A 156 -0.47 -7.34 8.72
CA GLU A 156 0.72 -7.59 9.56
C GLU A 156 1.74 -8.50 8.87
N GLU A 157 1.30 -9.53 8.14
CA GLU A 157 2.19 -10.38 7.33
C GLU A 157 2.82 -9.57 6.17
N GLU A 158 2.04 -8.71 5.50
CA GLU A 158 2.54 -7.79 4.48
C GLU A 158 3.57 -6.82 5.05
N HIS A 159 3.34 -6.26 6.25
CA HIS A 159 4.31 -5.40 6.94
C HIS A 159 5.63 -6.13 7.18
N GLU A 160 5.59 -7.38 7.64
CA GLU A 160 6.79 -8.18 7.88
C GLU A 160 7.58 -8.42 6.58
N ASP A 161 6.88 -8.77 5.50
CA ASP A 161 7.47 -8.97 4.17
C ASP A 161 8.11 -7.68 3.65
N ILE A 162 7.38 -6.56 3.68
CA ILE A 162 7.88 -5.24 3.23
C ILE A 162 9.12 -4.82 4.02
N LEU A 163 9.10 -4.94 5.35
CA LEU A 163 10.24 -4.58 6.19
C LEU A 163 11.47 -5.45 5.90
N LYS A 164 11.25 -6.72 5.56
CA LYS A 164 12.31 -7.65 5.16
C LYS A 164 12.88 -7.29 3.79
N SER A 165 12.04 -7.02 2.80
CA SER A 165 12.47 -6.62 1.45
C SER A 165 13.17 -5.26 1.45
N HIS A 166 12.65 -4.30 2.21
CA HIS A 166 13.29 -3.00 2.45
C HIS A 166 14.69 -3.16 3.06
N LYS A 167 14.82 -4.01 4.08
CA LYS A 167 16.13 -4.31 4.69
C LYS A 167 17.08 -4.99 3.71
N ASN A 168 16.59 -5.91 2.89
CA ASN A 168 17.39 -6.61 1.88
C ASN A 168 17.91 -5.65 0.81
N LEU A 169 17.05 -4.77 0.29
CA LEU A 169 17.44 -3.72 -0.66
C LEU A 169 18.46 -2.77 -0.04
N THR A 170 18.20 -2.29 1.17
CA THR A 170 19.10 -1.39 1.90
C THR A 170 20.48 -2.01 2.02
N LYS A 171 20.55 -3.26 2.50
CA LYS A 171 21.81 -3.98 2.64
C LYS A 171 22.53 -4.13 1.29
N LYS A 172 21.83 -4.54 0.23
CA LYS A 172 22.43 -4.74 -1.10
C LYS A 172 22.96 -3.42 -1.68
N SER A 173 22.22 -2.32 -1.52
CA SER A 173 22.64 -1.00 -2.00
C SER A 173 23.91 -0.46 -1.33
N GLN A 174 24.14 -0.85 -0.08
CA GLN A 174 25.29 -0.45 0.74
C GLN A 174 26.53 -1.35 0.58
N GLU A 175 26.41 -2.49 -0.12
CA GLU A 175 27.55 -3.37 -0.37
C GLU A 175 28.63 -2.68 -1.22
N ARG A 176 29.90 -3.05 -0.98
CA ARG A 176 31.00 -2.60 -1.85
C ARG A 176 30.81 -3.18 -3.24
N ARG A 177 30.87 -2.30 -4.24
CA ARG A 177 30.60 -2.61 -5.65
C ARG A 177 31.82 -3.04 -6.47
N GLU A 178 33.02 -3.02 -5.87
CA GLU A 178 34.22 -3.51 -6.55
C GLU A 178 34.08 -5.01 -6.84
N GLY A 179 34.13 -5.38 -8.12
CA GLY A 179 34.02 -6.77 -8.57
C GLY A 179 32.59 -7.30 -8.69
N TRP A 180 31.57 -6.44 -8.65
CA TRP A 180 30.20 -6.85 -8.97
C TRP A 180 30.11 -7.37 -10.41
N GLY A 181 29.58 -8.58 -10.56
CA GLY A 181 29.27 -9.18 -11.86
C GLY A 181 27.79 -9.06 -12.22
N GLU A 182 27.41 -9.62 -13.37
CA GLU A 182 26.01 -9.69 -13.84
C GLU A 182 25.05 -10.20 -12.76
N LYS A 183 25.45 -11.22 -11.99
CA LYS A 183 24.64 -11.79 -10.91
C LYS A 183 24.34 -10.78 -9.79
N ASP A 184 25.27 -9.90 -9.45
CA ASP A 184 25.08 -8.91 -8.39
C ASP A 184 24.09 -7.82 -8.84
N TRP A 185 24.19 -7.39 -10.08
CA TRP A 185 23.25 -6.45 -10.69
C TRP A 185 21.86 -7.07 -10.81
N LYS A 186 21.76 -8.33 -11.22
CA LYS A 186 20.49 -9.06 -11.25
C LYS A 186 19.87 -9.19 -9.86
N ASP A 187 20.66 -9.53 -8.84
CA ASP A 187 20.19 -9.62 -7.44
C ASP A 187 19.70 -8.26 -6.91
N LEU A 188 20.36 -7.15 -7.27
CA LEU A 188 19.89 -5.81 -6.95
C LEU A 188 18.54 -5.51 -7.61
N ASN A 189 18.41 -5.79 -8.91
CA ASN A 189 17.18 -5.53 -9.65
C ASN A 189 16.02 -6.38 -9.11
N GLU A 190 16.26 -7.66 -8.80
CA GLU A 190 15.25 -8.55 -8.20
C GLU A 190 14.76 -8.02 -6.83
N LYS A 191 15.66 -7.47 -6.00
CA LYS A 191 15.29 -6.85 -4.71
C LYS A 191 14.48 -5.56 -4.87
N ILE A 192 14.77 -4.80 -5.93
CA ILE A 192 14.00 -3.61 -6.26
C ILE A 192 12.58 -4.01 -6.68
N ASP A 193 12.47 -4.96 -7.61
CA ASP A 193 11.17 -5.46 -8.09
C ASP A 193 10.34 -6.08 -6.96
N GLU A 194 10.97 -6.85 -6.07
CA GLU A 194 10.32 -7.43 -4.88
C GLU A 194 9.71 -6.35 -3.99
N LEU A 195 10.49 -5.33 -3.60
CA LEU A 195 9.99 -4.24 -2.75
C LEU A 195 8.90 -3.41 -3.43
N ILE A 196 9.05 -3.10 -4.73
CA ILE A 196 8.04 -2.36 -5.50
C ILE A 196 6.72 -3.13 -5.52
N GLY A 197 6.77 -4.43 -5.83
CA GLY A 197 5.59 -5.27 -5.90
C GLY A 197 4.87 -5.38 -4.57
N GLU A 198 5.61 -5.64 -3.48
CA GLU A 198 5.05 -5.75 -2.14
C GLU A 198 4.44 -4.44 -1.64
N LEU A 199 5.18 -3.33 -1.75
CA LEU A 199 4.69 -2.07 -1.20
C LEU A 199 3.51 -1.51 -2.01
N ARG A 200 3.49 -1.64 -3.34
CA ARG A 200 2.32 -1.27 -4.16
C ARG A 200 1.10 -2.13 -3.88
N PHE A 201 1.32 -3.42 -3.63
CA PHE A 201 0.25 -4.32 -3.26
C PHE A 201 -0.39 -3.91 -1.93
N HIS A 202 0.45 -3.60 -0.95
CA HIS A 202 0.04 -3.18 0.37
C HIS A 202 -0.64 -1.81 0.38
N THR A 203 -0.09 -0.79 -0.29
CA THR A 203 -0.72 0.53 -0.41
C THR A 203 -2.08 0.45 -1.12
N PHE A 204 -2.24 -0.47 -2.07
CA PHE A 204 -3.55 -0.78 -2.65
C PHE A 204 -4.48 -1.41 -1.61
N HIS A 205 -4.05 -2.49 -0.98
CA HIS A 205 -4.87 -3.25 -0.05
C HIS A 205 -5.35 -2.36 1.11
N GLU A 206 -4.47 -1.55 1.66
CA GLU A 206 -4.80 -0.61 2.72
C GLU A 206 -5.56 0.62 2.23
N GLY A 207 -4.96 1.36 1.30
CA GLY A 207 -5.45 2.68 0.91
C GLY A 207 -6.75 2.63 0.12
N ASP A 208 -6.89 1.65 -0.77
CA ASP A 208 -8.09 1.52 -1.60
C ASP A 208 -9.15 0.65 -0.94
N LEU A 209 -8.80 -0.37 -0.14
CA LEU A 209 -9.80 -1.27 0.45
C LEU A 209 -10.04 -1.03 1.95
N PHE A 210 -8.99 -1.11 2.77
CA PHE A 210 -9.12 -1.10 4.23
C PHE A 210 -9.52 0.28 4.78
N TYR A 211 -8.81 1.34 4.40
CA TYR A 211 -9.01 2.68 4.94
C TYR A 211 -10.39 3.28 4.67
N PRO A 212 -11.01 3.12 3.48
CA PRO A 212 -12.37 3.60 3.29
C PRO A 212 -13.37 2.89 4.19
N ILE A 213 -13.17 1.59 4.43
CA ILE A 213 -14.00 0.81 5.37
C ILE A 213 -13.78 1.32 6.80
N VAL A 214 -12.53 1.50 7.23
CA VAL A 214 -12.21 2.07 8.55
C VAL A 214 -12.86 3.44 8.73
N THR A 215 -12.81 4.28 7.69
CA THR A 215 -13.41 5.62 7.68
C THR A 215 -14.92 5.58 7.86
N ASN A 216 -15.59 4.62 7.22
CA ASN A 216 -17.03 4.44 7.34
C ASN A 216 -17.46 3.82 8.69
N GLU A 217 -16.61 2.96 9.28
CA GLU A 217 -16.94 2.16 10.46
C GLU A 217 -16.55 2.81 11.79
N PHE A 218 -15.57 3.71 11.81
CA PHE A 218 -15.13 4.40 13.02
C PHE A 218 -15.88 5.71 13.23
N ASP A 219 -16.25 5.98 14.47
CA ASP A 219 -16.85 7.26 14.84
C ASP A 219 -15.80 8.36 15.05
N ASP A 220 -16.27 9.61 15.09
CA ASP A 220 -15.46 10.81 15.38
C ASP A 220 -14.65 10.69 16.68
N LYS A 221 -15.16 9.98 17.68
CA LYS A 221 -14.50 9.85 18.98
C LYS A 221 -13.25 8.98 18.83
N LYS A 222 -13.34 7.85 18.12
CA LYS A 222 -12.20 6.99 17.79
C LYS A 222 -11.15 7.78 17.02
N PHE A 223 -11.55 8.52 15.98
CA PHE A 223 -10.58 9.31 15.22
C PHE A 223 -9.92 10.42 16.04
N LYS A 224 -10.63 11.08 16.96
CA LYS A 224 -10.02 12.04 17.90
C LYS A 224 -8.99 11.39 18.81
N GLU A 225 -9.26 10.18 19.31
CA GLU A 225 -8.29 9.43 20.12
C GLU A 225 -7.06 9.02 19.33
N ILE A 226 -7.24 8.51 18.11
CA ILE A 226 -6.16 8.13 17.19
C ILE A 226 -5.30 9.35 16.87
N LYS A 227 -5.93 10.46 16.45
CA LYS A 227 -5.23 11.71 16.12
C LYS A 227 -4.35 12.18 17.27
N LYS A 228 -4.88 12.21 18.50
CA LYS A 228 -4.13 12.63 19.69
C LYS A 228 -2.90 11.75 19.95
N LYS A 229 -2.95 10.47 19.59
CA LYS A 229 -1.80 9.56 19.73
C LYS A 229 -0.82 9.73 18.58
N MET A 230 -1.29 9.93 17.33
CA MET A 230 -0.44 10.25 16.18
C MET A 230 0.34 11.55 16.42
N ASP A 231 -0.34 12.62 16.83
CA ASP A 231 0.30 13.91 17.13
C ASP A 231 1.46 13.74 18.15
N LYS A 232 1.30 12.86 19.16
CA LYS A 232 2.35 12.58 20.16
C LYS A 232 3.53 11.76 19.62
N ILE A 233 3.33 10.95 18.60
CA ILE A 233 4.42 10.21 17.95
C ILE A 233 5.24 11.21 17.15
N GLU A 234 4.56 12.02 16.32
CA GLU A 234 5.15 13.08 15.50
C GLU A 234 5.90 14.12 16.34
N GLU A 235 5.36 14.54 17.50
CA GLU A 235 6.04 15.47 18.42
C GLU A 235 7.36 14.92 18.99
N LYS A 236 7.46 13.60 19.16
CA LYS A 236 8.66 12.95 19.75
C LYS A 236 9.74 12.69 18.71
N ASN A 237 9.34 12.48 17.46
CA ASN A 237 10.20 12.33 16.30
C ASN A 237 9.80 13.37 15.25
N PRO A 238 10.08 14.66 15.47
CA PRO A 238 9.81 15.68 14.46
C PRO A 238 10.71 15.39 13.26
N ASP A 239 10.14 14.86 12.18
CA ASP A 239 10.90 14.50 10.99
C ASP A 239 11.23 15.76 10.17
N PRO A 240 12.52 16.11 10.00
CA PRO A 240 12.94 17.25 9.17
C PRO A 240 12.95 16.92 7.66
N THR A 241 12.65 15.68 7.26
CA THR A 241 12.75 15.21 5.86
C THR A 241 11.41 15.05 5.15
N LEU A 242 10.29 14.91 5.88
CA LEU A 242 8.96 15.16 5.37
C LEU A 242 8.91 16.61 4.88
N PRO A 243 8.74 16.87 3.58
CA PRO A 243 8.70 18.23 3.08
C PRO A 243 7.57 19.02 3.78
N GLU A 244 7.82 20.27 4.17
CA GLU A 244 6.80 21.15 4.77
C GLU A 244 5.53 21.25 3.89
N HIS A 245 5.63 20.96 2.58
CA HIS A 245 4.50 20.92 1.64
C HIS A 245 3.67 19.62 1.63
N LEU A 246 4.10 18.57 2.34
CA LEU A 246 3.22 17.44 2.69
C LEU A 246 2.48 17.69 4.01
N SER A 247 2.83 18.76 4.73
CA SER A 247 1.98 19.28 5.81
C SER A 247 0.80 19.99 5.16
N TYR A 248 -0.28 19.22 4.94
CA TYR A 248 -1.60 19.75 4.64
C TYR A 248 -1.67 20.62 3.37
N LEU A 249 -1.68 20.03 2.16
CA LEU A 249 -2.52 20.48 1.03
C LEU A 249 -2.19 19.76 -0.29
N ASP A 250 -3.26 19.56 -1.07
CA ASP A 250 -3.32 19.22 -2.50
C ASP A 250 -2.63 17.94 -2.96
N LEU A 251 -3.31 16.80 -2.77
CA LEU A 251 -3.07 15.56 -3.51
C LEU A 251 -3.65 15.69 -4.94
N PRO A 252 -2.84 15.89 -6.00
CA PRO A 252 -3.31 15.93 -7.37
C PRO A 252 -3.49 14.51 -7.95
N VAL A 253 -3.13 13.46 -7.20
CA VAL A 253 -3.09 12.05 -7.64
C VAL A 253 -4.50 11.47 -7.89
N LEU A 254 -5.55 12.26 -7.62
CA LEU A 254 -6.94 11.92 -7.90
C LEU A 254 -7.55 12.76 -9.03
N ARG A 255 -6.76 13.66 -9.63
CA ARG A 255 -7.17 14.42 -10.80
C ARG A 255 -6.26 14.07 -11.99
N LYS A 256 -6.86 13.31 -12.91
CA LYS A 256 -6.44 12.97 -14.30
C LYS A 256 -5.62 11.67 -14.39
N LYS A 257 -5.94 10.74 -15.28
CA LYS A 257 -6.69 10.81 -16.55
C LYS A 257 -8.05 10.11 -16.52
#